data_AF-A0A6N0IKJ0-F1
#
_entry.id   AF-A0A6N0IKJ0-F1
#
_cell.length_a   1.000
_cell.length_b   1.000
_cell.length_c   1.000
_cell.angle_alpha   90.00
_cell.angle_beta   90.00
_cell.angle_gamma   90.00
#
_symmetry.space_group_name_H-M   'P 1'
#
loop_
_entity.id
_entity.type
_entity.pdbx_description
1 polymer ?
#
loop_
_entity_poly.entity_id
_entity_poly.type
_entity_poly.pdbx_seq_one_letter_code
_entity_poly.pdbx_strand_id
1 'polypeptide(L)'
;MKRRYLLSFFFVPGILMAHPFKQGGMVMDVRKSDVSEGTDIIMYSPHGGDNQNFIYENGNIKLASNQNYCVDVSRNPNYKENSIILWTCNGGDNQKFTITDGTIRPRDRANECITVKPEGFLKSEQCVSSPQQRFDIPKVCTYKDAYYRNMTECADSDIPMVKDNDTLSSLSVVNSSGSMFEHRDFKGGKVRFDKNIPFIDDVKKGFNDKVSSLKISSEKTFLITSDPQLVCEKNCNNISADTSKRNIRVQYEMFNEQYPDADAVIINGDLTEFGHAGQWGDFESIVSRLKIPYYYGLGNHDIYNNYNDCWENNCVIRSVTKLFHHVNSKDNISDFDVNYTHGYVFPEVKETIKGSLSYSVDFGNVLLIQLNDYEKGKNPLKINQYTSGAWGGGAMRYEIDRNQDAEYSWLERQLYSAYKNNQVVIVNQHRFDADAGSLKTLLDKYNVQLRFAGHHHNWIGEKKGGFRLSGSSALGSYLKVDVDTSKKTAKVYKGVNNTATPELIETISLEPPKGNITPPPPGPVYLRVKTSGGYEAFVSLVYRTKDGQQKKINSGKLLAGNSWEYNVPGGSTIEYLEARNNTGLVWEPQRRIFRVNNIRSDACFSTWGTTLNSAWQQVSCR
;
A
#
# COMPACT_ATOMS: atom_id res chain seq x y z
N MET A 1 -52.87 11.83 -53.82
CA MET A 1 -51.70 12.36 -53.08
C MET A 1 -51.07 11.23 -52.28
N LYS A 2 -49.88 10.76 -52.66
CA LYS A 2 -49.11 9.74 -51.91
C LYS A 2 -48.27 10.47 -50.85
N ARG A 3 -48.48 10.18 -49.56
CA ARG A 3 -47.59 10.64 -48.48
C ARG A 3 -46.35 9.73 -48.47
N ARG A 4 -45.20 10.31 -48.80
CA ARG A 4 -43.87 9.72 -48.59
C ARG A 4 -43.52 9.84 -47.11
N TYR A 5 -43.29 8.72 -46.44
CA TYR A 5 -42.54 8.70 -45.18
C TYR A 5 -41.06 8.58 -45.54
N LEU A 6 -40.25 9.59 -45.15
CA LEU A 6 -38.80 9.48 -45.15
C LEU A 6 -38.41 8.49 -44.05
N LEU A 7 -37.75 7.39 -44.42
CA LEU A 7 -36.93 6.64 -43.48
C LEU A 7 -35.64 7.41 -43.23
N SER A 8 -35.52 7.97 -42.03
CA SER A 8 -34.25 8.40 -41.46
C SER A 8 -33.40 7.16 -41.22
N PHE A 9 -32.27 7.05 -41.94
CA PHE A 9 -31.21 6.11 -41.59
C PHE A 9 -30.65 6.50 -40.23
N PHE A 10 -30.99 5.74 -39.19
CA PHE A 10 -30.21 5.74 -37.96
C PHE A 10 -28.84 5.15 -38.28
N PHE A 11 -27.80 5.98 -38.19
CA PHE A 11 -26.43 5.52 -38.06
C PHE A 11 -26.37 4.63 -36.82
N VAL A 12 -26.20 3.32 -37.01
CA VAL A 12 -25.71 2.45 -35.94
C VAL A 12 -24.23 2.84 -35.75
N PRO A 13 -23.80 3.35 -34.60
CA PRO A 13 -22.37 3.54 -34.37
C PRO A 13 -21.73 2.15 -34.45
N GLY A 14 -20.70 2.01 -35.27
CA GLY A 14 -19.88 0.81 -35.31
C GLY A 14 -19.50 0.42 -33.89
N ILE A 15 -19.59 -0.88 -33.58
CA ILE A 15 -19.23 -1.44 -32.27
C ILE A 15 -17.83 -0.91 -31.93
N LEU A 16 -17.75 0.07 -31.02
CA LEU A 16 -16.48 0.50 -30.47
C LEU A 16 -15.91 -0.71 -29.73
N MET A 17 -14.85 -1.30 -30.27
CA MET A 17 -14.14 -2.38 -29.60
C MET A 17 -13.61 -1.83 -28.27
N ALA A 18 -13.91 -2.54 -27.19
CA ALA A 18 -13.53 -2.14 -25.84
C ALA A 18 -12.01 -2.09 -25.72
N HIS A 19 -11.46 -0.98 -25.22
CA HIS A 19 -10.03 -0.82 -25.01
C HIS A 19 -9.75 0.09 -23.80
N PRO A 20 -8.68 -0.18 -23.02
CA PRO A 20 -8.39 0.51 -21.77
C PRO A 20 -7.64 1.84 -21.92
N PHE A 21 -6.97 2.09 -23.05
CA PHE A 21 -6.23 3.33 -23.28
C PHE A 21 -6.51 3.87 -24.68
N LYS A 22 -7.47 4.80 -24.79
CA LYS A 22 -7.95 5.33 -26.06
C LYS A 22 -7.54 6.79 -26.25
N GLN A 23 -7.28 7.19 -27.48
CA GLN A 23 -7.23 8.61 -27.87
C GLN A 23 -7.62 8.75 -29.35
N GLY A 24 -8.53 9.68 -29.65
CA GLY A 24 -8.84 10.05 -31.04
C GLY A 24 -9.32 8.89 -31.91
N GLY A 25 -10.01 7.89 -31.33
CA GLY A 25 -10.45 6.68 -32.03
C GLY A 25 -9.37 5.59 -32.20
N MET A 26 -8.15 5.86 -31.74
CA MET A 26 -7.01 4.93 -31.73
C MET A 26 -6.82 4.37 -30.32
N VAL A 27 -6.09 3.25 -30.21
CA VAL A 27 -5.83 2.54 -28.97
C VAL A 27 -4.34 2.27 -28.80
N MET A 28 -3.88 2.17 -27.55
CA MET A 28 -2.50 1.80 -27.24
C MET A 28 -2.19 0.41 -27.82
N ASP A 29 -1.04 0.26 -28.47
CA ASP A 29 -0.66 -0.92 -29.25
C ASP A 29 0.86 -1.16 -29.14
N VAL A 30 1.27 -2.40 -28.84
CA VAL A 30 2.66 -2.84 -29.04
C VAL A 30 2.90 -3.03 -30.53
N ARG A 31 3.72 -2.15 -31.10
CA ARG A 31 3.92 -2.04 -32.55
C ARG A 31 4.28 -3.37 -33.19
N LYS A 32 3.56 -3.74 -34.26
CA LYS A 32 3.73 -5.00 -35.01
C LYS A 32 3.54 -6.28 -34.17
N SER A 33 2.92 -6.16 -33.00
CA SER A 33 2.79 -7.26 -32.02
C SER A 33 4.14 -7.86 -31.57
N ASP A 34 5.22 -7.08 -31.66
CA ASP A 34 6.58 -7.52 -31.31
C ASP A 34 6.80 -7.41 -29.79
N VAL A 35 6.57 -8.52 -29.07
CA VAL A 35 6.69 -8.60 -27.61
C VAL A 35 8.16 -8.83 -27.20
N SER A 36 9.00 -7.84 -27.47
CA SER A 36 10.41 -7.81 -27.11
C SER A 36 10.81 -6.46 -26.49
N GLU A 37 11.92 -6.44 -25.76
CA GLU A 37 12.42 -5.23 -25.11
C GLU A 37 12.78 -4.15 -26.14
N GLY A 38 12.28 -2.93 -25.91
CA GLY A 38 12.55 -1.77 -26.75
C GLY A 38 11.57 -1.54 -27.90
N THR A 39 10.59 -2.43 -28.09
CA THR A 39 9.50 -2.21 -29.06
C THR A 39 8.75 -0.92 -28.73
N ASP A 40 8.43 -0.13 -29.76
CA ASP A 40 7.65 1.10 -29.57
C ASP A 40 6.21 0.78 -29.15
N ILE A 41 5.69 1.54 -28.20
CA ILE A 41 4.25 1.58 -27.92
C ILE A 41 3.67 2.78 -28.65
N ILE A 42 2.63 2.53 -29.43
CA ILE A 42 2.02 3.51 -30.32
C ILE A 42 0.50 3.58 -30.11
N MET A 43 -0.13 4.60 -30.67
CA MET A 43 -1.57 4.64 -30.90
C MET A 43 -1.86 4.05 -32.28
N TYR A 44 -2.67 3.01 -32.34
CA TYR A 44 -3.01 2.31 -33.57
C TYR A 44 -4.52 2.07 -33.70
N SER A 45 -4.98 1.76 -34.92
CA SER A 45 -6.39 1.48 -35.16
C SER A 45 -6.82 0.24 -34.37
N PRO A 46 -7.99 0.28 -33.70
CA PRO A 46 -8.49 -0.86 -32.96
C PRO A 46 -8.66 -2.08 -33.87
N HIS A 47 -8.06 -3.21 -33.49
CA HIS A 47 -8.21 -4.50 -34.16
C HIS A 47 -8.47 -5.66 -33.19
N GLY A 48 -8.35 -5.43 -31.88
CA GLY A 48 -8.72 -6.39 -30.83
C GLY A 48 -7.66 -7.45 -30.54
N GLY A 49 -6.48 -7.35 -31.14
CA GLY A 49 -5.36 -8.24 -30.85
C GLY A 49 -4.80 -8.05 -29.44
N ASP A 50 -4.19 -9.09 -28.88
CA ASP A 50 -3.61 -9.10 -27.53
C ASP A 50 -2.57 -7.98 -27.31
N ASN A 51 -1.92 -7.51 -28.37
CA ASN A 51 -0.97 -6.39 -28.30
C ASN A 51 -1.64 -5.01 -28.08
N GLN A 52 -2.97 -4.94 -28.06
CA GLN A 52 -3.76 -3.74 -27.71
C GLN A 52 -4.40 -3.81 -26.31
N ASN A 53 -4.15 -4.90 -25.57
CA ASN A 53 -4.76 -5.15 -24.28
C ASN A 53 -3.77 -4.88 -23.15
N PHE A 54 -4.01 -3.81 -22.41
CA PHE A 54 -3.15 -3.35 -21.32
C PHE A 54 -3.94 -3.26 -20.02
N ILE A 55 -3.31 -3.63 -18.90
CA ILE A 55 -3.88 -3.48 -17.56
C ILE A 55 -3.07 -2.45 -16.77
N TYR A 56 -3.71 -1.78 -15.81
CA TYR A 56 -3.03 -0.87 -14.89
C TYR A 56 -3.00 -1.47 -13.50
N GLU A 57 -1.81 -1.66 -12.93
CA GLU A 57 -1.63 -2.30 -11.63
C GLU A 57 -0.45 -1.67 -10.90
N ASN A 58 -0.64 -1.22 -9.66
CA ASN A 58 0.43 -0.68 -8.80
C ASN A 58 1.24 0.46 -9.47
N GLY A 59 0.59 1.24 -10.33
CA GLY A 59 1.23 2.29 -11.14
C GLY A 59 1.81 1.80 -12.46
N ASN A 60 2.03 0.51 -12.67
CA ASN A 60 2.50 -0.01 -13.94
C ASN A 60 1.34 -0.14 -14.93
N ILE A 61 1.57 0.25 -16.18
CA ILE A 61 0.74 -0.20 -17.31
C ILE A 61 1.45 -1.43 -17.88
N LYS A 62 0.77 -2.57 -17.92
CA LYS A 62 1.36 -3.87 -18.30
C LYS A 62 0.62 -4.44 -19.49
N LEU A 63 1.34 -5.19 -20.32
CA LEU A 63 0.72 -5.98 -21.38
C LEU A 63 -0.05 -7.15 -20.74
N ALA A 64 -1.36 -7.23 -20.98
CA ALA A 64 -2.24 -8.21 -20.31
C ALA A 64 -1.82 -9.66 -20.59
N SER A 65 -1.44 -9.95 -21.85
CA SER A 65 -1.01 -11.27 -22.31
C SER A 65 0.35 -11.70 -21.77
N ASN A 66 1.19 -10.76 -21.33
CA ASN A 66 2.48 -11.03 -20.70
C ASN A 66 2.85 -9.93 -19.69
N GLN A 67 2.44 -10.14 -18.44
CA GLN A 67 2.57 -9.15 -17.36
C GLN A 67 4.01 -8.95 -16.85
N ASN A 68 4.99 -9.67 -17.42
CA ASN A 68 6.41 -9.38 -17.19
C ASN A 68 6.86 -8.13 -17.93
N TYR A 69 6.08 -7.64 -18.90
CA TYR A 69 6.37 -6.43 -19.64
C TYR A 69 5.52 -5.25 -19.17
N CYS A 70 6.21 -4.13 -18.96
CA CYS A 70 5.68 -2.85 -18.54
C CYS A 70 5.87 -1.83 -19.67
N VAL A 71 4.96 -0.86 -19.73
CA VAL A 71 5.20 0.42 -20.42
C VAL A 71 6.34 1.14 -19.72
N ASP A 72 7.32 1.63 -20.48
CA ASP A 72 8.54 2.25 -19.97
C ASP A 72 8.82 3.55 -20.73
N VAL A 73 9.16 4.62 -20.00
CA VAL A 73 9.77 5.82 -20.60
C VAL A 73 11.27 5.61 -20.72
N SER A 74 11.78 5.47 -21.95
CA SER A 74 13.22 5.34 -22.15
C SER A 74 13.94 6.61 -21.73
N ARG A 75 14.70 6.54 -20.64
CA ARG A 75 15.56 7.64 -20.15
C ARG A 75 17.01 7.52 -20.62
N ASN A 76 17.27 6.76 -21.68
CA ASN A 76 18.61 6.64 -22.26
C ASN A 76 18.78 7.66 -23.40
N PRO A 77 19.65 8.69 -23.25
CA PRO A 77 19.89 9.68 -24.30
C PRO A 77 20.38 9.08 -25.62
N ASN A 78 21.04 7.93 -25.56
CA ASN A 78 21.57 7.23 -26.74
C ASN A 78 20.61 6.18 -27.31
N TYR A 79 19.43 6.00 -26.71
CA TYR A 79 18.47 4.99 -27.13
C TYR A 79 17.03 5.47 -26.92
N LYS A 80 16.39 5.93 -28.00
CA LYS A 80 14.98 6.33 -28.04
C LYS A 80 14.57 7.25 -26.87
N GLU A 81 15.35 8.28 -26.61
CA GLU A 81 15.15 9.18 -25.46
C GLU A 81 13.70 9.72 -25.39
N ASN A 82 13.10 9.58 -24.21
CA ASN A 82 11.72 9.94 -23.86
C ASN A 82 10.63 9.25 -24.69
N SER A 83 10.96 8.27 -25.53
CA SER A 83 9.96 7.44 -26.19
C SER A 83 9.35 6.45 -25.20
N ILE A 84 8.08 6.10 -25.44
CA ILE A 84 7.40 5.05 -24.68
C ILE A 84 7.62 3.71 -25.38
N ILE A 85 8.17 2.76 -24.63
CA ILE A 85 8.58 1.45 -25.13
C ILE A 85 8.05 0.33 -24.25
N LEU A 86 8.06 -0.89 -24.77
CA LEU A 86 7.84 -2.11 -24.00
C LEU A 86 9.17 -2.54 -23.36
N TRP A 87 9.17 -2.83 -22.06
CA TRP A 87 10.38 -3.27 -21.36
C TRP A 87 10.04 -4.24 -20.22
N THR A 88 10.98 -5.10 -19.84
CA THR A 88 10.77 -5.98 -18.69
C THR A 88 10.55 -5.15 -17.43
N CYS A 89 9.51 -5.48 -16.67
CA CYS A 89 9.19 -4.81 -15.42
C CYS A 89 10.36 -4.94 -14.44
N ASN A 90 10.97 -3.81 -14.06
CA ASN A 90 12.15 -3.76 -13.19
C ASN A 90 11.93 -2.91 -11.92
N GLY A 91 10.71 -2.39 -11.73
CA GLY A 91 10.32 -1.62 -10.55
C GLY A 91 10.74 -0.14 -10.58
N GLY A 92 11.41 0.31 -11.65
CA GLY A 92 11.83 1.70 -11.85
C GLY A 92 10.65 2.68 -11.94
N ASP A 93 10.85 3.90 -11.45
CA ASP A 93 9.82 4.95 -11.47
C ASP A 93 9.46 5.42 -12.89
N ASN A 94 10.33 5.20 -13.88
CA ASN A 94 10.06 5.47 -15.31
C ASN A 94 9.13 4.42 -15.96
N GLN A 95 8.81 3.33 -15.25
CA GLN A 95 7.81 2.31 -15.65
C GLN A 95 6.49 2.45 -14.89
N LYS A 96 6.42 3.42 -13.97
CA LYS A 96 5.25 3.67 -13.15
C LYS A 96 4.63 4.98 -13.58
N PHE A 97 3.31 5.02 -13.60
CA PHE A 97 2.53 6.14 -14.06
C PHE A 97 1.46 6.52 -13.03
N THR A 98 1.10 7.79 -13.05
CA THR A 98 -0.06 8.35 -12.36
C THR A 98 -1.09 8.68 -13.43
N ILE A 99 -2.28 8.08 -13.32
CA ILE A 99 -3.41 8.36 -14.20
C ILE A 99 -4.36 9.33 -13.48
N THR A 100 -4.59 10.50 -14.07
CA THR A 100 -5.46 11.54 -13.49
C THR A 100 -6.03 12.41 -14.61
N ASP A 101 -7.34 12.65 -14.59
CA ASP A 101 -8.04 13.54 -15.52
C ASP A 101 -7.72 13.26 -17.01
N GLY A 102 -7.63 11.97 -17.35
CA GLY A 102 -7.28 11.51 -18.70
C GLY A 102 -5.82 11.74 -19.10
N THR A 103 -4.94 12.14 -18.20
CA THR A 103 -3.49 12.22 -18.47
C THR A 103 -2.76 11.04 -17.85
N ILE A 104 -1.69 10.58 -18.51
CA ILE A 104 -0.80 9.54 -18.02
C ILE A 104 0.56 10.19 -17.76
N ARG A 105 1.01 10.23 -16.50
CA ARG A 105 2.23 10.95 -16.07
C ARG A 105 3.24 9.97 -15.51
N PRO A 106 4.51 9.92 -15.95
CA PRO A 106 5.48 9.02 -15.37
C PRO A 106 5.90 9.49 -13.95
N ARG A 107 6.10 8.54 -13.03
CA ARG A 107 6.39 8.86 -11.62
C ARG A 107 7.81 9.38 -11.38
N ASP A 108 8.72 9.15 -12.32
CA ASP A 108 10.08 9.69 -12.29
C ASP A 108 10.12 11.20 -12.61
N ARG A 109 9.18 11.69 -13.45
CA ARG A 109 9.01 13.10 -13.80
C ARG A 109 7.53 13.48 -13.89
N ALA A 110 6.93 13.80 -12.75
CA ALA A 110 5.49 14.07 -12.64
C ALA A 110 5.01 15.34 -13.39
N ASN A 111 5.92 16.22 -13.82
CA ASN A 111 5.61 17.36 -14.68
C ASN A 111 5.53 16.99 -16.17
N GLU A 112 5.80 15.73 -16.52
CA GLU A 112 5.65 15.21 -17.87
C GLU A 112 4.37 14.39 -18.03
N CYS A 113 3.85 14.35 -19.25
CA CYS A 113 2.65 13.64 -19.68
C CYS A 113 2.99 12.83 -20.93
N ILE A 114 2.46 11.60 -21.04
CA ILE A 114 2.48 10.85 -22.29
C ILE A 114 1.72 11.68 -23.33
N THR A 115 2.41 11.93 -24.45
CA THR A 115 1.95 12.78 -25.55
C THR A 115 1.95 11.97 -26.82
N VAL A 116 0.83 11.98 -27.52
CA VAL A 116 0.70 11.35 -28.84
C VAL A 116 1.29 12.26 -29.91
N LYS A 117 2.21 11.70 -30.68
CA LYS A 117 2.94 12.35 -31.77
C LYS A 117 2.31 12.01 -33.12
N PRO A 118 2.67 12.75 -34.18
CA PRO A 118 2.35 12.34 -35.55
C PRO A 118 2.72 10.87 -35.78
N GLU A 119 1.94 10.18 -36.61
CA GLU A 119 2.06 8.73 -36.88
C GLU A 119 1.75 7.82 -35.68
N GLY A 120 1.27 8.37 -34.57
CA GLY A 120 0.79 7.60 -33.41
C GLY A 120 1.87 7.27 -32.37
N PHE A 121 3.12 7.70 -32.56
CA PHE A 121 4.16 7.46 -31.56
C PHE A 121 3.86 8.13 -30.22
N LEU A 122 4.29 7.51 -29.13
CA LEU A 122 4.13 8.05 -27.79
C LEU A 122 5.47 8.59 -27.26
N LYS A 123 5.45 9.78 -26.66
CA LYS A 123 6.60 10.37 -25.96
C LYS A 123 6.23 10.96 -24.60
N SER A 124 7.18 11.01 -23.68
CA SER A 124 7.07 11.77 -22.43
C SER A 124 7.52 13.22 -22.66
N GLU A 125 6.63 14.18 -22.44
CA GLU A 125 6.91 15.62 -22.62
C GLU A 125 6.26 16.44 -21.52
N GLN A 126 6.65 17.71 -21.37
CA GLN A 126 6.03 18.60 -20.39
C GLN A 126 4.50 18.61 -20.53
N CYS A 127 3.80 18.46 -19.40
CA CYS A 127 2.36 18.51 -19.37
C CYS A 127 1.87 19.91 -19.78
N VAL A 128 0.97 19.94 -20.76
CA VAL A 128 0.29 21.12 -21.26
C VAL A 128 -1.20 20.82 -21.42
N SER A 129 -2.03 21.86 -21.54
CA SER A 129 -3.45 21.66 -21.88
C SER A 129 -3.58 21.36 -23.37
N SER A 130 -3.50 20.08 -23.72
CA SER A 130 -3.49 19.61 -25.12
C SER A 130 -4.31 18.33 -25.27
N PRO A 131 -5.16 18.21 -26.32
CA PRO A 131 -5.86 16.97 -26.64
C PRO A 131 -4.91 15.77 -26.88
N GLN A 132 -3.71 16.01 -27.38
CA GLN A 132 -2.68 14.99 -27.62
C GLN A 132 -2.15 14.34 -26.32
N GLN A 133 -2.40 14.96 -25.16
CA GLN A 133 -2.04 14.44 -23.84
C GLN A 133 -3.24 13.91 -23.06
N ARG A 134 -4.42 13.89 -23.68
CA ARG A 134 -5.66 13.38 -23.08
C ARG A 134 -6.01 12.03 -23.68
N PHE A 135 -6.32 11.10 -22.79
CA PHE A 135 -6.72 9.73 -23.04
C PHE A 135 -8.08 9.50 -22.40
N ASP A 136 -8.90 8.74 -23.10
CA ASP A 136 -10.12 8.14 -22.57
C ASP A 136 -9.73 6.79 -21.96
N ILE A 137 -9.71 6.75 -20.63
CA ILE A 137 -9.25 5.62 -19.81
C ILE A 137 -10.42 5.18 -18.94
N PRO A 138 -11.12 4.09 -19.32
CA PRO A 138 -12.25 3.58 -18.56
C PRO A 138 -11.81 3.10 -17.16
N LYS A 139 -12.67 3.32 -16.17
CA LYS A 139 -12.44 2.86 -14.78
C LYS A 139 -12.39 1.34 -14.65
N VAL A 140 -13.13 0.61 -15.48
CA VAL A 140 -13.23 -0.84 -15.39
C VAL A 140 -13.26 -1.44 -16.79
N CYS A 141 -12.57 -2.57 -16.99
CA CYS A 141 -12.75 -3.44 -18.14
C CYS A 141 -13.04 -4.88 -17.68
N THR A 142 -13.84 -5.58 -18.46
CA THR A 142 -14.33 -6.94 -18.19
C THR A 142 -13.84 -7.92 -19.25
N TYR A 143 -13.71 -9.19 -18.86
CA TYR A 143 -13.01 -10.21 -19.64
C TYR A 143 -13.66 -11.58 -19.47
N LYS A 144 -13.77 -12.35 -20.56
CA LYS A 144 -14.37 -13.70 -20.53
C LYS A 144 -13.50 -14.74 -19.86
N ASP A 145 -12.19 -14.54 -19.92
CA ASP A 145 -11.20 -15.50 -19.51
C ASP A 145 -10.41 -14.99 -18.30
N ALA A 146 -9.78 -15.91 -17.57
CA ALA A 146 -8.83 -15.57 -16.52
C ALA A 146 -7.60 -14.84 -17.09
N TYR A 147 -6.93 -14.05 -16.26
CA TYR A 147 -5.75 -13.27 -16.62
C TYR A 147 -6.00 -12.29 -17.79
N TYR A 148 -7.18 -11.66 -17.78
CA TYR A 148 -7.52 -10.51 -18.64
C TYR A 148 -7.49 -10.81 -20.14
N ARG A 149 -7.90 -12.00 -20.57
CA ARG A 149 -8.01 -12.34 -22.00
C ARG A 149 -9.45 -12.15 -22.49
N ASN A 150 -9.58 -11.91 -23.79
CA ASN A 150 -10.88 -11.78 -24.46
C ASN A 150 -11.76 -10.69 -23.81
N MET A 151 -11.27 -9.45 -23.89
CA MET A 151 -11.92 -8.26 -23.35
C MET A 151 -13.29 -8.02 -24.00
N THR A 152 -14.28 -7.67 -23.18
CA THR A 152 -15.69 -7.63 -23.59
C THR A 152 -16.22 -6.20 -23.64
N GLU A 153 -16.08 -5.49 -22.54
CA GLU A 153 -16.47 -4.09 -22.40
C GLU A 153 -15.64 -3.36 -21.36
N CYS A 154 -15.57 -2.05 -21.54
CA CYS A 154 -15.01 -1.13 -20.56
C CYS A 154 -15.99 0.02 -20.31
N ALA A 155 -16.04 0.49 -19.06
CA ALA A 155 -16.97 1.54 -18.65
C ALA A 155 -16.40 2.45 -17.55
N ASP A 156 -16.93 3.68 -17.51
CA ASP A 156 -16.67 4.68 -16.46
C ASP A 156 -17.80 4.81 -15.43
N SER A 157 -18.93 4.18 -15.72
CA SER A 157 -20.17 4.22 -14.94
C SER A 157 -20.70 2.81 -14.73
N ASP A 158 -21.69 2.69 -13.83
CA ASP A 158 -22.41 1.45 -13.58
C ASP A 158 -22.82 0.74 -14.87
N ILE A 159 -22.71 -0.59 -14.85
CA ILE A 159 -23.10 -1.51 -15.92
C ILE A 159 -24.28 -2.33 -15.40
N PRO A 160 -25.55 -1.95 -15.68
CA PRO A 160 -26.73 -2.69 -15.21
C PRO A 160 -26.87 -4.07 -15.88
N MET A 161 -26.25 -4.27 -17.03
CA MET A 161 -26.26 -5.53 -17.76
C MET A 161 -24.92 -5.71 -18.46
N VAL A 162 -24.11 -6.63 -17.97
CA VAL A 162 -22.84 -6.98 -18.60
C VAL A 162 -23.11 -7.64 -19.96
N LYS A 163 -22.38 -7.24 -21.01
CA LYS A 163 -22.54 -7.78 -22.37
C LYS A 163 -22.42 -9.30 -22.41
N ASP A 164 -21.51 -9.81 -21.59
CA ASP A 164 -21.17 -11.22 -21.47
C ASP A 164 -21.61 -11.76 -20.11
N ASN A 165 -22.88 -11.49 -19.81
CA ASN A 165 -23.61 -11.99 -18.64
C ASN A 165 -23.30 -13.47 -18.42
N ASP A 166 -22.97 -13.82 -17.19
CA ASP A 166 -22.70 -15.20 -16.79
C ASP A 166 -21.53 -15.86 -17.55
N THR A 167 -20.57 -15.08 -18.08
CA THR A 167 -19.32 -15.61 -18.65
C THR A 167 -18.08 -14.79 -18.23
N LEU A 168 -18.23 -13.94 -17.20
CA LEU A 168 -17.17 -13.07 -16.70
C LEU A 168 -16.20 -13.85 -15.81
N SER A 169 -14.91 -13.84 -16.16
CA SER A 169 -13.85 -14.52 -15.40
C SER A 169 -12.83 -13.59 -14.77
N SER A 170 -12.60 -12.40 -15.34
CA SER A 170 -11.66 -11.44 -14.79
C SER A 170 -12.07 -9.98 -15.03
N LEU A 171 -11.47 -9.08 -14.26
CA LEU A 171 -11.81 -7.66 -14.21
C LEU A 171 -10.54 -6.83 -14.02
N SER A 172 -10.31 -5.83 -14.87
CA SER A 172 -9.30 -4.81 -14.61
C SER A 172 -9.94 -3.52 -14.12
N VAL A 173 -9.26 -2.81 -13.24
CA VAL A 173 -9.74 -1.63 -12.53
C VAL A 173 -8.65 -0.55 -12.57
N VAL A 174 -9.03 0.67 -12.95
CA VAL A 174 -8.14 1.83 -13.01
C VAL A 174 -8.63 2.89 -12.03
N ASN A 175 -7.90 3.08 -10.93
CA ASN A 175 -8.16 4.12 -9.91
C ASN A 175 -9.63 4.23 -9.46
N SER A 176 -10.31 3.09 -9.38
CA SER A 176 -11.73 3.00 -9.02
C SER A 176 -11.96 1.83 -8.07
N SER A 177 -13.15 1.80 -7.49
CA SER A 177 -13.67 0.64 -6.77
C SER A 177 -15.09 0.37 -7.22
N GLY A 178 -15.73 -0.63 -6.64
CA GLY A 178 -17.08 -0.98 -7.01
C GLY A 178 -17.51 -2.34 -6.49
N SER A 179 -18.58 -2.85 -7.07
CA SER A 179 -19.09 -4.18 -6.75
C SER A 179 -19.73 -4.84 -7.96
N MET A 180 -19.46 -6.14 -8.10
CA MET A 180 -20.11 -7.05 -9.03
C MET A 180 -21.31 -7.72 -8.35
N PHE A 181 -22.39 -7.94 -9.09
CA PHE A 181 -23.64 -8.52 -8.59
C PHE A 181 -24.15 -9.64 -9.49
N GLU A 182 -24.79 -10.63 -8.87
CA GLU A 182 -25.42 -11.77 -9.57
C GLU A 182 -26.62 -11.40 -10.44
N HIS A 183 -27.25 -10.25 -10.19
CA HIS A 183 -28.47 -9.83 -10.89
C HIS A 183 -28.33 -8.43 -11.49
N ARG A 184 -29.14 -8.17 -12.53
CA ARG A 184 -29.12 -6.92 -13.32
C ARG A 184 -29.56 -5.67 -12.54
N ASP A 185 -30.32 -5.85 -11.46
CA ASP A 185 -30.81 -4.77 -10.60
C ASP A 185 -29.88 -4.49 -9.40
N PHE A 186 -28.61 -4.90 -9.51
CA PHE A 186 -27.59 -4.79 -8.46
C PHE A 186 -27.97 -5.53 -7.17
N LYS A 187 -28.58 -6.71 -7.31
CA LYS A 187 -28.97 -7.60 -6.21
C LYS A 187 -28.34 -8.99 -6.35
N GLY A 188 -28.70 -9.87 -5.44
CA GLY A 188 -28.16 -11.23 -5.34
C GLY A 188 -26.82 -11.24 -4.63
N GLY A 189 -26.03 -12.29 -4.85
CA GLY A 189 -24.67 -12.32 -4.34
C GLY A 189 -23.83 -11.19 -4.91
N LYS A 190 -22.89 -10.73 -4.09
CA LYS A 190 -22.08 -9.54 -4.34
C LYS A 190 -20.60 -9.83 -4.11
N VAL A 191 -19.74 -9.21 -4.90
CA VAL A 191 -18.28 -9.18 -4.71
C VAL A 191 -17.77 -7.76 -4.90
N ARG A 192 -17.04 -7.22 -3.92
CA ARG A 192 -16.39 -5.90 -4.03
C ARG A 192 -15.11 -6.01 -4.87
N PHE A 193 -14.79 -4.95 -5.60
CA PHE A 193 -13.49 -4.80 -6.25
C PHE A 193 -12.92 -3.40 -6.00
N ASP A 194 -11.61 -3.32 -5.85
CA ASP A 194 -10.83 -2.10 -5.69
C ASP A 194 -9.44 -2.19 -6.35
N LYS A 195 -9.18 -3.32 -7.00
CA LYS A 195 -7.97 -3.67 -7.74
C LYS A 195 -8.34 -4.65 -8.86
N ASN A 196 -7.38 -4.93 -9.73
CA ASN A 196 -7.57 -5.95 -10.75
C ASN A 196 -7.84 -7.32 -10.10
N ILE A 197 -8.77 -8.07 -10.68
CA ILE A 197 -9.12 -9.43 -10.28
C ILE A 197 -8.78 -10.34 -11.48
N PRO A 198 -7.65 -11.06 -11.44
CA PRO A 198 -7.24 -11.93 -12.55
C PRO A 198 -8.11 -13.18 -12.65
N PHE A 199 -8.74 -13.59 -11.54
CA PHE A 199 -9.68 -14.70 -11.49
C PHE A 199 -10.75 -14.45 -10.42
N ILE A 200 -12.00 -14.27 -10.85
CA ILE A 200 -13.12 -13.92 -9.94
C ILE A 200 -13.39 -15.01 -8.91
N ASP A 201 -13.12 -16.26 -9.27
CA ASP A 201 -13.36 -17.41 -8.40
C ASP A 201 -12.39 -17.51 -7.22
N ASP A 202 -11.23 -16.85 -7.30
CA ASP A 202 -10.33 -16.69 -6.16
C ASP A 202 -10.90 -15.74 -5.10
N VAL A 203 -11.79 -14.83 -5.51
CA VAL A 203 -12.43 -13.87 -4.60
C VAL A 203 -13.70 -14.44 -4.00
N LYS A 204 -14.54 -15.08 -4.82
CA LYS A 204 -15.73 -15.80 -4.36
C LYS A 204 -15.96 -17.01 -5.25
N LYS A 205 -15.70 -18.19 -4.70
CA LYS A 205 -15.83 -19.46 -5.41
C LYS A 205 -17.22 -19.65 -6.04
N GLY A 206 -17.25 -20.01 -7.33
CA GLY A 206 -18.46 -20.20 -8.12
C GLY A 206 -19.23 -18.91 -8.36
N PHE A 207 -18.55 -17.76 -8.30
CA PHE A 207 -19.09 -16.46 -8.68
C PHE A 207 -18.62 -16.03 -10.07
N ASN A 208 -17.57 -16.67 -10.60
CA ASN A 208 -17.33 -16.67 -12.04
C ASN A 208 -18.63 -17.05 -12.74
N ASP A 209 -18.88 -16.44 -13.89
CA ASP A 209 -20.03 -16.82 -14.72
C ASP A 209 -21.40 -16.64 -14.04
N LYS A 210 -21.51 -15.78 -13.03
CA LYS A 210 -22.79 -15.32 -12.47
C LYS A 210 -22.95 -13.81 -12.48
N VAL A 211 -21.90 -13.08 -12.86
CA VAL A 211 -21.90 -11.62 -12.80
C VAL A 211 -22.81 -11.07 -13.89
N SER A 212 -23.82 -10.33 -13.46
CA SER A 212 -24.82 -9.72 -14.34
C SER A 212 -24.79 -8.18 -14.32
N SER A 213 -24.31 -7.56 -13.26
CA SER A 213 -24.15 -6.10 -13.20
C SER A 213 -22.96 -5.65 -12.34
N LEU A 214 -22.47 -4.44 -12.62
CA LEU A 214 -21.38 -3.79 -11.89
C LEU A 214 -21.81 -2.39 -11.45
N LYS A 215 -21.58 -2.06 -10.17
CA LYS A 215 -21.52 -0.66 -9.73
C LYS A 215 -20.09 -0.19 -9.68
N ILE A 216 -19.82 0.98 -10.26
CA ILE A 216 -18.51 1.61 -10.29
C ILE A 216 -18.56 2.84 -9.38
N SER A 217 -17.75 2.82 -8.33
CA SER A 217 -17.66 3.89 -7.35
C SER A 217 -16.25 4.45 -7.23
N SER A 218 -16.14 5.78 -7.31
CA SER A 218 -14.95 6.52 -6.86
C SER A 218 -14.99 6.90 -5.38
N GLU A 219 -16.06 6.53 -4.68
CA GLU A 219 -16.23 6.77 -3.25
C GLU A 219 -15.57 5.65 -2.44
N LYS A 220 -14.84 6.07 -1.41
CA LYS A 220 -14.19 5.20 -0.43
C LYS A 220 -14.76 5.50 0.94
N THR A 221 -15.08 4.47 1.72
CA THR A 221 -15.67 4.65 3.06
C THR A 221 -14.74 4.09 4.12
N PHE A 222 -14.37 4.92 5.09
CA PHE A 222 -13.54 4.53 6.22
C PHE A 222 -14.30 4.73 7.53
N LEU A 223 -14.21 3.76 8.43
CA LEU A 223 -14.75 3.83 9.79
C LEU A 223 -13.58 4.06 10.73
N ILE A 224 -13.56 5.20 11.43
CA ILE A 224 -12.45 5.58 12.31
C ILE A 224 -12.90 5.45 13.76
N THR A 225 -12.17 4.67 14.52
CA THR A 225 -12.39 4.41 15.94
C THR A 225 -11.07 4.49 16.71
N SER A 226 -11.14 4.46 18.04
CA SER A 226 -9.99 4.43 18.93
C SER A 226 -10.42 3.93 20.31
N ASP A 227 -9.46 3.69 21.19
CA ASP A 227 -9.69 3.44 22.61
C ASP A 227 -10.69 2.28 22.88
N PRO A 228 -10.53 1.10 22.26
CA PRO A 228 -11.34 -0.05 22.63
C PRO A 228 -11.08 -0.52 24.07
N GLN A 229 -9.85 -0.41 24.60
CA GLN A 229 -9.48 -0.68 26.01
C GLN A 229 -10.40 -1.70 26.72
N LEU A 230 -10.40 -2.94 26.23
CA LEU A 230 -11.43 -3.94 26.54
C LEU A 230 -11.49 -4.38 28.00
N VAL A 231 -10.36 -4.26 28.71
CA VAL A 231 -10.24 -4.60 30.12
C VAL A 231 -9.89 -3.32 30.85
N CYS A 232 -10.93 -2.62 31.25
CA CYS A 232 -10.76 -1.39 32.00
C CYS A 232 -10.66 -1.68 33.49
N GLU A 233 -9.43 -1.71 34.00
CA GLU A 233 -9.19 -2.05 35.42
C GLU A 233 -9.23 -0.82 36.34
N LYS A 234 -9.17 0.40 35.79
CA LYS A 234 -9.17 1.65 36.57
C LYS A 234 -10.38 2.54 36.33
N ASN A 235 -10.46 3.25 35.20
CA ASN A 235 -11.53 4.23 35.00
C ASN A 235 -11.88 4.44 33.52
N CYS A 236 -12.90 3.74 33.02
CA CYS A 236 -13.41 3.91 31.66
C CYS A 236 -14.53 4.93 31.59
N ASN A 237 -14.25 6.19 31.90
CA ASN A 237 -15.29 7.23 31.93
C ASN A 237 -16.57 6.78 32.69
N ASN A 238 -16.38 6.06 33.81
CA ASN A 238 -17.45 5.50 34.63
C ASN A 238 -18.28 4.34 34.01
N ILE A 239 -17.80 3.62 32.98
CA ILE A 239 -18.43 2.36 32.51
C ILE A 239 -17.64 1.12 32.96
N SER A 240 -18.35 -0.02 33.13
CA SER A 240 -17.72 -1.29 33.48
C SER A 240 -17.00 -1.93 32.27
N ALA A 241 -16.01 -2.79 32.52
CA ALA A 241 -15.34 -3.57 31.48
C ALA A 241 -16.33 -4.39 30.63
N ASP A 242 -17.35 -5.01 31.25
CA ASP A 242 -18.40 -5.73 30.51
C ASP A 242 -19.22 -4.82 29.58
N THR A 243 -19.46 -3.59 30.00
CA THR A 243 -20.15 -2.59 29.18
C THR A 243 -19.28 -2.17 28.01
N SER A 244 -18.00 -1.92 28.23
CA SER A 244 -17.02 -1.62 27.17
C SER A 244 -16.98 -2.73 26.13
N LYS A 245 -16.74 -3.98 26.56
CA LYS A 245 -16.73 -5.17 25.69
C LYS A 245 -18.03 -5.31 24.90
N ARG A 246 -19.18 -5.10 25.53
CA ARG A 246 -20.48 -5.16 24.85
C ARG A 246 -20.61 -4.06 23.80
N ASN A 247 -20.25 -2.82 24.13
CA ASN A 247 -20.34 -1.69 23.22
C ASN A 247 -19.48 -1.92 21.96
N ILE A 248 -18.27 -2.41 22.13
CA ILE A 248 -17.34 -2.67 21.01
C ILE A 248 -17.85 -3.83 20.16
N ARG A 249 -18.32 -4.91 20.80
CA ARG A 249 -18.93 -6.04 20.08
C ARG A 249 -20.11 -5.58 19.22
N VAL A 250 -21.04 -4.83 19.81
CA VAL A 250 -22.21 -4.30 19.09
C VAL A 250 -21.79 -3.32 17.99
N GLN A 251 -20.77 -2.49 18.22
CA GLN A 251 -20.25 -1.58 17.21
C GLN A 251 -19.74 -2.33 15.97
N TYR A 252 -18.94 -3.38 16.16
CA TYR A 252 -18.36 -4.15 15.07
C TYR A 252 -19.41 -5.01 14.35
N GLU A 253 -20.38 -5.56 15.08
CA GLU A 253 -21.55 -6.23 14.49
C GLU A 253 -22.37 -5.25 13.64
N MET A 254 -22.63 -4.04 14.16
CA MET A 254 -23.31 -2.97 13.42
C MET A 254 -22.53 -2.55 12.17
N PHE A 255 -21.20 -2.40 12.25
CA PHE A 255 -20.38 -2.09 11.08
C PHE A 255 -20.51 -3.16 9.99
N ASN A 256 -20.44 -4.43 10.36
CA ASN A 256 -20.60 -5.53 9.41
C ASN A 256 -21.98 -5.56 8.75
N GLU A 257 -23.03 -5.16 9.46
CA GLU A 257 -24.40 -5.18 8.96
C GLU A 257 -24.72 -3.94 8.11
N GLN A 258 -24.32 -2.75 8.57
CA GLN A 258 -24.73 -1.46 8.01
C GLN A 258 -23.73 -0.91 7.01
N TYR A 259 -22.45 -1.25 7.16
CA TYR A 259 -21.36 -0.81 6.29
C TYR A 259 -20.51 -1.98 5.79
N PRO A 260 -21.11 -3.07 5.27
CA PRO A 260 -20.37 -4.25 4.82
C PRO A 260 -19.36 -3.95 3.71
N ASP A 261 -19.50 -2.81 3.03
CA ASP A 261 -18.66 -2.37 1.92
C ASP A 261 -17.66 -1.27 2.29
N ALA A 262 -17.52 -0.91 3.57
CA ALA A 262 -16.48 0.01 3.98
C ALA A 262 -15.10 -0.54 3.57
N ASP A 263 -14.21 0.35 3.11
CA ASP A 263 -12.87 -0.02 2.66
C ASP A 263 -11.98 -0.43 3.84
N ALA A 264 -12.13 0.23 5.00
CA ALA A 264 -11.46 -0.19 6.22
C ALA A 264 -12.10 0.34 7.51
N VAL A 265 -11.84 -0.39 8.60
CA VAL A 265 -11.95 0.11 9.98
C VAL A 265 -10.55 0.47 10.49
N ILE A 266 -10.40 1.68 11.02
CA ILE A 266 -9.15 2.18 11.59
C ILE A 266 -9.32 2.24 13.10
N ILE A 267 -8.43 1.58 13.85
CA ILE A 267 -8.46 1.54 15.31
C ILE A 267 -7.21 2.25 15.83
N ASN A 268 -7.39 3.51 16.21
CA ASN A 268 -6.30 4.45 16.38
C ASN A 268 -5.78 4.47 17.83
N GLY A 269 -5.15 3.37 18.25
CA GLY A 269 -4.47 3.25 19.53
C GLY A 269 -5.35 2.91 20.73
N ASP A 270 -4.66 2.63 21.84
CA ASP A 270 -5.20 2.16 23.11
C ASP A 270 -6.03 0.89 22.94
N LEU A 271 -5.42 -0.07 22.24
CA LEU A 271 -5.98 -1.39 21.96
C LEU A 271 -6.17 -2.19 23.25
N THR A 272 -5.22 -1.99 24.17
CA THR A 272 -5.17 -2.58 25.50
C THR A 272 -5.00 -1.50 26.56
N GLU A 273 -5.28 -1.83 27.82
CA GLU A 273 -5.04 -0.92 28.95
C GLU A 273 -3.56 -0.97 29.40
N PHE A 274 -2.96 -2.18 29.39
CA PHE A 274 -1.62 -2.45 29.91
C PHE A 274 -0.75 -3.30 28.99
N GLY A 275 -1.23 -3.72 27.82
CA GLY A 275 -0.48 -4.64 26.94
C GLY A 275 -0.32 -6.06 27.51
N HIS A 276 -1.10 -6.45 28.53
CA HIS A 276 -1.07 -7.81 29.09
C HIS A 276 -1.54 -8.87 28.07
N ALA A 277 -1.03 -10.10 28.22
CA ALA A 277 -1.37 -11.19 27.30
C ALA A 277 -2.88 -11.48 27.22
N GLY A 278 -3.58 -11.48 28.36
CA GLY A 278 -5.03 -11.66 28.39
C GLY A 278 -5.80 -10.52 27.70
N GLN A 279 -5.34 -9.28 27.83
CA GLN A 279 -5.96 -8.11 27.19
C GLN A 279 -5.82 -8.14 25.66
N TRP A 280 -4.64 -8.54 25.18
CA TRP A 280 -4.43 -8.79 23.75
C TRP A 280 -5.31 -9.95 23.25
N GLY A 281 -5.45 -11.04 24.02
CA GLY A 281 -6.35 -12.14 23.69
C GLY A 281 -7.82 -11.70 23.57
N ASP A 282 -8.28 -10.85 24.50
CA ASP A 282 -9.62 -10.26 24.44
C ASP A 282 -9.79 -9.35 23.20
N PHE A 283 -8.78 -8.52 22.89
CA PHE A 283 -8.78 -7.67 21.69
C PHE A 283 -8.85 -8.47 20.41
N GLU A 284 -7.98 -9.46 20.26
CA GLU A 284 -7.95 -10.34 19.10
C GLU A 284 -9.27 -11.10 18.94
N SER A 285 -9.89 -11.56 20.03
CA SER A 285 -11.18 -12.24 20.01
C SER A 285 -12.35 -11.34 19.57
N ILE A 286 -12.29 -10.04 19.85
CA ILE A 286 -13.37 -9.10 19.48
C ILE A 286 -13.14 -8.53 18.09
N VAL A 287 -11.91 -8.12 17.76
CA VAL A 287 -11.59 -7.55 16.45
C VAL A 287 -11.74 -8.59 15.33
N SER A 288 -11.55 -9.89 15.61
CA SER A 288 -11.78 -10.98 14.64
C SER A 288 -13.24 -11.09 14.18
N ARG A 289 -14.18 -10.38 14.82
CA ARG A 289 -15.58 -10.31 14.38
C ARG A 289 -15.77 -9.37 13.19
N LEU A 290 -14.87 -8.41 12.99
CA LEU A 290 -14.93 -7.52 11.82
C LEU A 290 -14.71 -8.34 10.54
N LYS A 291 -15.70 -8.30 9.65
CA LYS A 291 -15.62 -8.83 8.28
C LYS A 291 -15.00 -7.80 7.32
N ILE A 292 -14.90 -6.56 7.77
CA ILE A 292 -14.30 -5.43 7.06
C ILE A 292 -12.79 -5.43 7.35
N PRO A 293 -11.92 -5.16 6.36
CA PRO A 293 -10.49 -4.98 6.59
C PRO A 293 -10.23 -3.94 7.70
N TYR A 294 -9.31 -4.23 8.62
CA TYR A 294 -8.98 -3.30 9.69
C TYR A 294 -7.48 -3.11 9.86
N TYR A 295 -7.12 -1.91 10.33
CA TYR A 295 -5.76 -1.45 10.57
C TYR A 295 -5.71 -0.74 11.91
N TYR A 296 -4.66 -0.96 12.69
CA TYR A 296 -4.54 -0.35 14.00
C TYR A 296 -3.17 0.30 14.26
N GLY A 297 -3.21 1.41 14.98
CA GLY A 297 -2.02 2.00 15.60
C GLY A 297 -1.95 1.65 17.08
N LEU A 298 -0.81 1.95 17.70
CA LEU A 298 -0.59 1.82 19.12
C LEU A 298 -0.72 3.18 19.82
N GLY A 299 -1.44 3.18 20.94
CA GLY A 299 -1.62 4.36 21.79
C GLY A 299 -0.65 4.39 22.97
N ASN A 300 -0.82 5.36 23.88
CA ASN A 300 0.04 5.48 25.05
C ASN A 300 -0.14 4.30 26.02
N HIS A 301 -1.33 3.71 26.11
CA HIS A 301 -1.56 2.50 26.90
C HIS A 301 -0.91 1.25 26.28
N ASP A 302 -0.65 1.23 24.98
CA ASP A 302 0.00 0.08 24.36
C ASP A 302 1.53 0.14 24.46
N ILE A 303 2.11 1.35 24.52
CA ILE A 303 3.56 1.58 24.50
C ILE A 303 4.03 2.25 25.79
N TYR A 304 3.80 3.55 25.93
CA TYR A 304 4.61 4.36 26.83
C TYR A 304 4.20 4.30 28.30
N ASN A 305 2.91 4.08 28.58
CA ASN A 305 2.44 3.89 29.95
C ASN A 305 3.01 2.60 30.57
N ASN A 306 3.37 1.62 29.72
CA ASN A 306 3.87 0.31 30.16
C ASN A 306 5.38 0.12 29.93
N TYR A 307 6.07 1.16 29.46
CA TYR A 307 7.51 1.12 29.26
C TYR A 307 8.24 1.17 30.61
N ASN A 308 8.99 0.10 30.90
CA ASN A 308 9.61 -0.25 32.18
C ASN A 308 8.63 -0.48 33.35
N ASP A 309 7.36 -0.79 33.04
CA ASP A 309 6.34 -1.05 34.07
C ASP A 309 6.04 -2.55 34.24
N CYS A 310 6.09 -3.33 33.15
CA CYS A 310 5.89 -4.78 33.18
C CYS A 310 7.19 -5.58 33.36
N TRP A 311 7.07 -6.78 33.94
CA TRP A 311 8.18 -7.75 34.01
C TRP A 311 8.84 -7.94 32.65
N GLU A 312 10.16 -7.69 32.58
CA GLU A 312 10.96 -7.76 31.36
C GLU A 312 10.36 -6.97 30.17
N ASN A 313 9.69 -5.83 30.43
CA ASN A 313 9.02 -5.02 29.39
C ASN A 313 8.08 -5.82 28.48
N ASN A 314 7.63 -6.99 28.92
CA ASN A 314 6.88 -7.93 28.08
C ASN A 314 5.60 -7.32 27.50
N CYS A 315 5.01 -6.33 28.16
CA CYS A 315 3.85 -5.59 27.68
C CYS A 315 4.16 -4.79 26.41
N VAL A 316 5.19 -3.95 26.44
CA VAL A 316 5.60 -3.15 25.28
C VAL A 316 6.14 -4.04 24.16
N ILE A 317 6.95 -5.06 24.49
CA ILE A 317 7.44 -6.04 23.52
C ILE A 317 6.27 -6.71 22.80
N ARG A 318 5.25 -7.13 23.54
CA ARG A 318 4.04 -7.74 22.97
C ARG A 318 3.29 -6.76 22.06
N SER A 319 3.06 -5.53 22.50
CA SER A 319 2.34 -4.55 21.68
C SER A 319 3.06 -4.24 20.37
N VAL A 320 4.37 -4.05 20.41
CA VAL A 320 5.20 -3.79 19.22
C VAL A 320 5.23 -4.99 18.28
N THR A 321 5.39 -6.21 18.80
CA THR A 321 5.41 -7.42 17.97
C THR A 321 4.04 -7.71 17.36
N LYS A 322 2.94 -7.51 18.09
CA LYS A 322 1.57 -7.62 17.56
C LYS A 322 1.31 -6.64 16.43
N LEU A 323 1.69 -5.37 16.58
CA LEU A 323 1.63 -4.38 15.49
C LEU A 323 2.46 -4.84 14.29
N PHE A 324 3.71 -5.24 14.50
CA PHE A 324 4.60 -5.69 13.43
C PHE A 324 3.99 -6.84 12.62
N HIS A 325 3.48 -7.87 13.29
CA HIS A 325 2.85 -9.00 12.62
C HIS A 325 1.55 -8.62 11.92
N HIS A 326 0.73 -7.75 12.52
CA HIS A 326 -0.50 -7.28 11.90
C HIS A 326 -0.25 -6.51 10.62
N VAL A 327 0.72 -5.59 10.60
CA VAL A 327 1.06 -4.82 9.40
C VAL A 327 1.59 -5.76 8.31
N ASN A 328 2.51 -6.67 8.65
CA ASN A 328 3.08 -7.62 7.68
C ASN A 328 2.09 -8.68 7.19
N SER A 329 0.96 -8.90 7.88
CA SER A 329 -0.09 -9.81 7.41
C SER A 329 -1.05 -9.18 6.40
N LYS A 330 -0.82 -7.92 5.97
CA LYS A 330 -1.69 -7.21 5.01
C LYS A 330 -1.01 -7.10 3.65
N ASP A 331 -1.77 -7.38 2.60
CA ASP A 331 -1.24 -7.40 1.23
C ASP A 331 -1.07 -5.99 0.63
N ASN A 332 -1.81 -5.00 1.13
CA ASN A 332 -1.86 -3.64 0.58
C ASN A 332 -1.07 -2.60 1.40
N ILE A 333 -0.14 -3.04 2.26
CA ILE A 333 0.84 -2.13 2.85
C ILE A 333 1.71 -1.56 1.74
N SER A 334 1.67 -0.23 1.60
CA SER A 334 2.51 0.51 0.67
C SER A 334 3.94 0.58 1.19
N ASP A 335 4.11 1.00 2.45
CA ASP A 335 5.41 1.06 3.11
C ASP A 335 5.27 0.92 4.64
N PHE A 336 6.31 0.40 5.30
CA PHE A 336 6.35 0.23 6.75
C PHE A 336 7.72 0.67 7.26
N ASP A 337 7.76 1.71 8.09
CA ASP A 337 9.00 2.25 8.68
C ASP A 337 9.53 1.34 9.79
N VAL A 338 10.02 0.17 9.37
CA VAL A 338 10.60 -0.84 10.23
C VAL A 338 11.78 -1.53 9.56
N ASN A 339 12.84 -1.69 10.32
CA ASN A 339 13.90 -2.64 10.05
C ASN A 339 13.74 -3.82 11.02
N TYR A 340 13.56 -5.01 10.46
CA TYR A 340 13.32 -6.24 11.18
C TYR A 340 14.46 -7.23 10.99
N THR A 341 14.93 -7.87 12.06
CA THR A 341 15.80 -9.06 11.97
C THR A 341 15.28 -10.15 12.87
N HIS A 342 15.42 -11.40 12.45
CA HIS A 342 15.19 -12.57 13.29
C HIS A 342 16.20 -13.66 12.94
N GLY A 343 16.91 -14.17 13.95
CA GLY A 343 17.90 -15.24 13.74
C GLY A 343 18.65 -15.65 15.00
N TYR A 344 19.48 -16.69 14.87
CA TYR A 344 20.28 -17.22 15.98
C TYR A 344 21.64 -16.51 16.05
N VAL A 345 21.89 -15.78 17.11
CA VAL A 345 23.18 -15.18 17.41
C VAL A 345 23.66 -15.82 18.71
N PHE A 346 24.57 -16.79 18.61
CA PHE A 346 25.06 -17.54 19.77
C PHE A 346 25.32 -16.61 20.97
N PRO A 347 24.73 -16.89 22.15
CA PRO A 347 24.03 -18.13 22.52
C PRO A 347 22.51 -18.14 22.28
N GLU A 348 21.90 -17.12 21.67
CA GLU A 348 20.47 -16.82 21.77
C GLU A 348 19.75 -16.62 20.42
N VAL A 349 18.42 -16.79 20.42
CA VAL A 349 17.59 -16.30 19.30
C VAL A 349 17.30 -14.84 19.55
N LYS A 350 17.54 -14.00 18.55
CA LYS A 350 17.34 -12.56 18.66
C LYS A 350 16.32 -12.08 17.63
N GLU A 351 15.38 -11.27 18.09
CA GLU A 351 14.44 -10.53 17.28
C GLU A 351 14.68 -9.04 17.47
N THR A 352 14.92 -8.31 16.37
CA THR A 352 15.21 -6.88 16.41
C THR A 352 14.20 -6.11 15.58
N ILE A 353 13.61 -5.06 16.15
CA ILE A 353 12.63 -4.19 15.50
C ILE A 353 13.09 -2.74 15.68
N LYS A 354 13.41 -2.04 14.59
CA LYS A 354 13.87 -0.64 14.63
C LYS A 354 13.08 0.26 13.69
N GLY A 355 12.84 1.52 14.05
CA GLY A 355 12.10 2.48 13.22
C GLY A 355 10.98 3.18 13.98
N SER A 356 10.17 4.02 13.34
CA SER A 356 9.03 4.67 14.02
C SER A 356 7.83 3.73 14.24
N LEU A 357 7.82 2.60 13.52
CA LEU A 357 6.69 1.66 13.39
C LEU A 357 5.49 2.25 12.64
N SER A 358 5.62 3.44 12.05
CA SER A 358 4.58 4.03 11.22
C SER A 358 4.47 3.29 9.89
N TYR A 359 3.26 3.19 9.34
CA TYR A 359 3.04 2.48 8.08
C TYR A 359 1.98 3.18 7.23
N SER A 360 2.04 2.92 5.92
CA SER A 360 1.10 3.43 4.94
C SER A 360 0.40 2.28 4.20
N VAL A 361 -0.87 2.48 3.87
CA VAL A 361 -1.74 1.49 3.25
C VAL A 361 -2.32 2.11 1.98
N ASP A 362 -2.14 1.42 0.85
CA ASP A 362 -2.64 1.90 -0.44
C ASP A 362 -4.05 1.35 -0.70
N PHE A 363 -5.01 2.27 -0.87
CA PHE A 363 -6.37 1.96 -1.31
C PHE A 363 -6.62 2.47 -2.74
N GLY A 364 -5.55 2.63 -3.52
CA GLY A 364 -5.53 3.11 -4.90
C GLY A 364 -5.43 4.63 -4.97
N ASN A 365 -6.58 5.30 -5.00
CA ASN A 365 -6.67 6.76 -5.05
C ASN A 365 -6.68 7.43 -3.65
N VAL A 366 -6.56 6.63 -2.59
CA VAL A 366 -6.40 7.08 -1.20
C VAL A 366 -5.19 6.39 -0.60
N LEU A 367 -4.26 7.16 -0.03
CA LEU A 367 -3.18 6.67 0.83
C LEU A 367 -3.57 6.91 2.29
N LEU A 368 -3.69 5.84 3.05
CA LEU A 368 -3.88 5.93 4.49
C LEU A 368 -2.53 5.80 5.19
N ILE A 369 -2.25 6.66 6.17
CA ILE A 369 -1.02 6.64 6.94
C ILE A 369 -1.38 6.53 8.42
N GLN A 370 -0.84 5.53 9.09
CA GLN A 370 -0.98 5.34 10.53
C GLN A 370 0.36 5.65 11.21
N LEU A 371 0.34 6.65 12.08
CA LEU A 371 1.42 6.94 13.03
C LEU A 371 1.10 6.25 14.36
N ASN A 372 2.13 5.91 15.12
CA ASN A 372 1.98 5.42 16.50
C ASN A 372 2.28 6.53 17.48
N ASP A 373 1.77 6.39 18.71
CA ASP A 373 1.93 7.43 19.73
C ASP A 373 3.40 7.85 19.93
N TYR A 374 3.61 9.07 20.42
CA TYR A 374 4.93 9.64 20.67
C TYR A 374 5.01 10.34 22.02
N GLU A 375 6.04 10.02 22.81
CA GLU A 375 6.34 10.70 24.07
C GLU A 375 7.79 11.20 24.10
N LYS A 376 7.97 12.53 24.14
CA LYS A 376 9.28 13.19 24.06
C LYS A 376 10.30 12.69 25.08
N GLY A 377 9.87 12.42 26.32
CA GLY A 377 10.75 11.92 27.38
C GLY A 377 11.19 10.46 27.22
N LYS A 378 10.55 9.72 26.32
CA LYS A 378 10.78 8.28 26.09
C LYS A 378 11.15 7.97 24.63
N ASN A 379 11.48 8.97 23.82
CA ASN A 379 11.95 8.81 22.44
C ASN A 379 13.46 9.12 22.35
N PRO A 380 14.29 8.20 21.82
CA PRO A 380 13.94 6.87 21.35
C PRO A 380 13.56 5.91 22.50
N LEU A 381 12.62 5.01 22.23
CA LEU A 381 12.28 3.90 23.13
C LEU A 381 13.21 2.72 22.82
N LYS A 382 13.98 2.29 23.82
CA LYS A 382 15.00 1.26 23.66
C LYS A 382 14.78 0.11 24.62
N ILE A 383 14.43 -1.06 24.09
CA ILE A 383 14.33 -2.32 24.83
C ILE A 383 15.44 -3.25 24.35
N ASN A 384 16.12 -3.88 25.29
CA ASN A 384 17.08 -4.93 25.02
C ASN A 384 16.96 -5.97 26.15
N GLN A 385 16.00 -6.88 26.02
CA GLN A 385 15.58 -7.75 27.12
C GLN A 385 15.32 -9.18 26.66
N TYR A 386 15.54 -10.12 27.59
CA TYR A 386 15.05 -11.48 27.45
C TYR A 386 13.55 -11.48 27.71
N THR A 387 12.83 -12.30 26.96
CA THR A 387 11.50 -12.70 27.39
C THR A 387 11.62 -14.14 27.85
N SER A 388 11.63 -14.32 29.16
CA SER A 388 11.52 -15.65 29.74
C SER A 388 10.10 -16.16 29.45
N GLY A 389 9.93 -16.89 28.35
CA GLY A 389 8.73 -17.69 28.16
C GLY A 389 8.60 -18.57 29.40
N ALA A 390 7.49 -18.45 30.12
CA ALA A 390 7.25 -19.24 31.31
C ALA A 390 7.54 -20.72 30.99
N TRP A 391 8.54 -21.28 31.67
CA TRP A 391 8.97 -22.68 31.59
C TRP A 391 9.55 -23.14 30.23
N GLY A 392 10.87 -22.94 30.06
CA GLY A 392 11.71 -23.89 29.30
C GLY A 392 11.80 -23.74 27.78
N GLY A 393 11.17 -22.75 27.17
CA GLY A 393 11.46 -22.36 25.77
C GLY A 393 12.71 -21.49 25.72
N GLY A 394 13.69 -21.83 24.87
CA GLY A 394 15.01 -21.19 24.82
C GLY A 394 14.98 -19.65 24.84
N ALA A 395 16.01 -19.04 25.43
CA ALA A 395 16.12 -17.60 25.62
C ALA A 395 15.97 -16.84 24.29
N MET A 396 14.82 -16.18 24.10
CA MET A 396 14.60 -15.22 23.03
C MET A 396 14.90 -13.82 23.56
N ARG A 397 15.69 -13.07 22.81
CA ARG A 397 16.07 -11.70 23.12
C ARG A 397 15.42 -10.74 22.15
N TYR A 398 14.74 -9.74 22.69
CA TYR A 398 14.12 -8.67 21.91
C TYR A 398 14.97 -7.40 21.99
N GLU A 399 15.33 -6.87 20.84
CA GLU A 399 15.93 -5.53 20.71
C GLU A 399 14.95 -4.62 19.96
N ILE A 400 14.29 -3.71 20.68
CA ILE A 400 13.41 -2.71 20.08
C ILE A 400 14.11 -1.36 20.16
N ASP A 401 14.31 -0.71 19.02
CA ASP A 401 14.84 0.65 18.93
C ASP A 401 13.85 1.51 18.15
N ARG A 402 12.81 1.96 18.85
CA ARG A 402 11.77 2.79 18.26
C ARG A 402 12.17 4.25 18.33
N ASN A 403 12.25 4.91 17.18
CA ASN A 403 12.60 6.31 17.09
C ASN A 403 11.72 7.04 16.07
N GLN A 404 11.02 8.08 16.51
CA GLN A 404 10.37 9.05 15.62
C GLN A 404 11.30 10.26 15.47
N ASP A 405 11.77 10.54 14.25
CA ASP A 405 12.56 11.74 13.96
C ASP A 405 11.67 12.99 13.98
N ALA A 406 12.25 14.12 14.41
CA ALA A 406 11.52 15.37 14.61
C ALA A 406 11.03 15.99 13.29
N GLU A 407 11.69 15.64 12.19
CA GLU A 407 11.47 16.08 10.83
C GLU A 407 10.42 15.23 10.11
N TYR A 408 10.08 14.07 10.67
CA TYR A 408 9.14 13.11 10.08
C TYR A 408 9.55 12.68 8.66
N SER A 409 10.84 12.40 8.48
CA SER A 409 11.47 12.13 7.17
C SER A 409 10.81 10.98 6.42
N TRP A 410 10.40 9.92 7.13
CA TRP A 410 9.65 8.81 6.52
C TRP A 410 8.26 9.25 6.05
N LEU A 411 7.51 9.94 6.92
CA LEU A 411 6.17 10.44 6.61
C LEU A 411 6.22 11.42 5.43
N GLU A 412 7.21 12.32 5.36
CA GLU A 412 7.36 13.24 4.24
C GLU A 412 7.53 12.51 2.91
N ARG A 413 8.28 11.39 2.88
CA ARG A 413 8.39 10.55 1.68
C ARG A 413 7.06 9.93 1.28
N GLN A 414 6.25 9.48 2.25
CA GLN A 414 4.91 8.96 1.97
C GLN A 414 3.97 10.05 1.43
N LEU A 415 3.97 11.23 2.04
CA LEU A 415 3.18 12.39 1.58
C LEU A 415 3.60 12.85 0.19
N TYR A 416 4.91 12.87 -0.08
CA TYR A 416 5.43 13.20 -1.40
C TYR A 416 5.06 12.15 -2.45
N SER A 417 5.11 10.86 -2.11
CA SER A 417 4.62 9.78 -2.97
C SER A 417 3.14 9.97 -3.31
N ALA A 418 2.29 10.23 -2.30
CA ALA A 418 0.87 10.49 -2.51
C ALA A 418 0.62 11.72 -3.39
N TYR A 419 1.37 12.80 -3.18
CA TYR A 419 1.33 14.00 -4.01
C TYR A 419 1.65 13.70 -5.48
N LYS A 420 2.73 12.95 -5.76
CA LYS A 420 3.07 12.52 -7.13
C LYS A 420 2.01 11.62 -7.75
N ASN A 421 1.31 10.85 -6.92
CA ASN A 421 0.27 9.91 -7.34
C ASN A 421 -1.14 10.53 -7.36
N ASN A 422 -1.28 11.82 -7.01
CA ASN A 422 -2.56 12.52 -6.85
C ASN A 422 -3.55 11.78 -5.92
N GLN A 423 -3.02 11.09 -4.91
CA GLN A 423 -3.83 10.38 -3.92
C GLN A 423 -4.38 11.35 -2.88
N VAL A 424 -5.61 11.08 -2.42
CA VAL A 424 -6.09 11.68 -1.17
C VAL A 424 -5.33 11.04 0.00
N VAL A 425 -4.90 11.84 0.96
CA VAL A 425 -4.18 11.32 2.14
C VAL A 425 -5.08 11.38 3.38
N ILE A 426 -5.14 10.27 4.11
CA ILE A 426 -5.70 10.18 5.46
C ILE A 426 -4.55 9.92 6.44
N VAL A 427 -4.40 10.76 7.46
CA VAL A 427 -3.39 10.56 8.52
C VAL A 427 -4.08 10.30 9.85
N ASN A 428 -3.69 9.21 10.50
CA ASN A 428 -4.18 8.83 11.82
C ASN A 428 -3.02 8.82 12.82
N GLN A 429 -3.28 9.30 14.03
CA GLN A 429 -2.37 9.14 15.18
C GLN A 429 -3.15 9.12 16.47
N HIS A 430 -2.68 8.42 17.50
CA HIS A 430 -3.48 8.25 18.71
C HIS A 430 -3.81 9.58 19.42
N ARG A 431 -2.79 10.40 19.74
CA ARG A 431 -2.99 11.71 20.38
C ARG A 431 -2.73 12.85 19.42
N PHE A 432 -3.59 13.86 19.40
CA PHE A 432 -3.44 15.00 18.48
C PHE A 432 -2.23 15.90 18.80
N ASP A 433 -1.73 15.83 20.04
CA ASP A 433 -0.60 16.62 20.57
C ASP A 433 0.71 15.83 20.62
N ALA A 434 0.71 14.56 20.19
CA ALA A 434 1.91 13.75 20.03
C ALA A 434 2.72 14.20 18.79
N ASP A 435 3.60 15.18 18.98
CA ASP A 435 4.45 15.73 17.92
C ASP A 435 5.94 15.67 18.30
N ALA A 436 6.75 15.01 17.48
CA ALA A 436 8.20 14.96 17.63
C ALA A 436 8.89 16.28 17.24
N GLY A 437 8.23 17.15 16.48
CA GLY A 437 8.71 18.49 16.19
C GLY A 437 7.95 19.19 15.06
N SER A 438 7.88 18.55 13.89
CA SER A 438 7.43 19.20 12.65
C SER A 438 6.08 18.72 12.12
N LEU A 439 5.36 17.81 12.82
CA LEU A 439 4.22 17.08 12.24
C LEU A 439 3.18 18.01 11.65
N LYS A 440 2.72 19.00 12.43
CA LYS A 440 1.67 19.93 11.96
C LYS A 440 2.13 20.70 10.72
N THR A 441 3.34 21.24 10.76
CA THR A 441 3.93 22.00 9.63
C THR A 441 4.03 21.14 8.39
N LEU A 442 4.44 19.87 8.54
CA LEU A 442 4.54 18.92 7.44
C LEU A 442 3.16 18.59 6.85
N LEU A 443 2.17 18.29 7.68
CA LEU A 443 0.81 18.01 7.20
C LEU A 443 0.17 19.23 6.50
N ASP A 444 0.45 20.44 6.99
CA ASP A 444 0.01 21.70 6.37
C ASP A 444 0.70 21.93 5.01
N LYS A 445 2.01 21.66 4.90
CA LYS A 445 2.78 21.73 3.63
C LYS A 445 2.15 20.89 2.51
N TYR A 446 1.65 19.70 2.83
CA TYR A 446 1.01 18.78 1.88
C TYR A 446 -0.52 18.95 1.80
N ASN A 447 -1.09 19.96 2.47
CA ASN A 447 -2.53 20.20 2.53
C ASN A 447 -3.36 18.97 2.97
N VAL A 448 -2.84 18.16 3.90
CA VAL A 448 -3.56 16.99 4.40
C VAL A 448 -4.75 17.47 5.23
N GLN A 449 -5.99 17.30 4.76
CA GLN A 449 -7.19 17.76 5.48
C GLN A 449 -7.83 16.66 6.35
N LEU A 450 -7.65 15.39 5.98
CA LEU A 450 -8.17 14.25 6.72
C LEU A 450 -7.15 13.79 7.75
N ARG A 451 -7.29 14.31 8.97
CA ARG A 451 -6.43 14.03 10.12
C ARG A 451 -7.29 13.52 11.26
N PHE A 452 -7.04 12.33 11.78
CA PHE A 452 -7.85 11.74 12.86
C PHE A 452 -7.02 11.35 14.09
N ALA A 453 -7.59 11.59 15.26
CA ALA A 453 -7.00 11.23 16.54
C ALA A 453 -8.02 10.63 17.53
N GLY A 454 -7.55 9.89 18.53
CA GLY A 454 -8.33 9.28 19.60
C GLY A 454 -8.01 9.91 20.95
N HIS A 455 -7.76 9.08 21.97
CA HIS A 455 -7.27 9.40 23.32
C HIS A 455 -8.26 10.15 24.21
N HIS A 456 -9.00 11.11 23.66
CA HIS A 456 -10.03 11.86 24.38
C HIS A 456 -11.40 11.21 24.17
N HIS A 457 -11.70 10.21 24.98
CA HIS A 457 -12.83 9.30 24.79
C HIS A 457 -14.20 9.99 24.61
N ASN A 458 -14.43 11.12 25.29
CA ASN A 458 -15.71 11.85 25.24
C ASN A 458 -15.77 12.90 24.12
N TRP A 459 -14.67 13.17 23.44
CA TRP A 459 -14.60 14.16 22.38
C TRP A 459 -14.74 13.47 21.04
N ILE A 460 -15.94 13.57 20.45
CA ILE A 460 -16.23 12.98 19.16
C ILE A 460 -16.65 14.06 18.16
N GLY A 461 -15.97 14.09 17.02
CA GLY A 461 -16.21 15.06 15.96
C GLY A 461 -15.63 16.45 16.26
N GLU A 462 -15.01 16.68 17.42
CA GLU A 462 -14.29 17.92 17.71
C GLU A 462 -12.97 18.02 16.94
N LYS A 463 -12.53 19.23 16.61
CA LYS A 463 -11.23 19.49 15.96
C LYS A 463 -10.24 20.07 16.98
N LYS A 464 -9.13 19.36 17.24
CA LYS A 464 -8.05 19.77 18.16
C LYS A 464 -6.69 19.53 17.50
N GLY A 465 -5.77 20.49 17.59
CA GLY A 465 -4.45 20.36 16.95
C GLY A 465 -4.49 20.16 15.42
N GLY A 466 -5.63 20.43 14.77
CA GLY A 466 -5.87 20.10 13.35
C GLY A 466 -6.43 18.70 13.09
N PHE A 467 -6.52 17.84 14.11
CA PHE A 467 -7.09 16.49 14.04
C PHE A 467 -8.56 16.49 14.46
N ARG A 468 -9.35 15.61 13.84
CA ARG A 468 -10.74 15.32 14.20
C ARG A 468 -10.78 14.11 15.12
N LEU A 469 -11.48 14.21 16.25
CA LEU A 469 -11.45 13.18 17.29
C LEU A 469 -12.52 12.10 17.07
N SER A 470 -12.12 10.83 17.18
CA SER A 470 -12.98 9.66 16.93
C SER A 470 -13.86 9.26 18.11
N GLY A 471 -13.66 9.84 19.29
CA GLY A 471 -14.28 9.37 20.53
C GLY A 471 -13.61 8.09 21.03
N SER A 472 -14.40 7.15 21.56
CA SER A 472 -13.96 5.83 22.01
C SER A 472 -14.95 4.74 21.60
N SER A 473 -14.44 3.61 21.09
CA SER A 473 -15.25 2.41 20.82
C SER A 473 -15.84 1.83 22.10
N ALA A 474 -15.15 1.94 23.25
CA ALA A 474 -15.68 1.54 24.55
C ALA A 474 -16.98 2.28 24.91
N LEU A 475 -17.15 3.51 24.43
CA LEU A 475 -18.36 4.32 24.59
C LEU A 475 -19.35 4.20 23.42
N GLY A 476 -19.09 3.30 22.47
CA GLY A 476 -19.94 3.09 21.29
C GLY A 476 -19.92 4.28 20.31
N SER A 477 -18.84 5.05 20.29
CA SER A 477 -18.69 6.21 19.43
C SER A 477 -17.67 5.95 18.32
N TYR A 478 -17.86 6.56 17.14
CA TYR A 478 -17.01 6.39 15.97
C TYR A 478 -17.22 7.50 14.94
N LEU A 479 -16.28 7.68 14.00
CA LEU A 479 -16.49 8.48 12.80
C LEU A 479 -16.65 7.60 11.57
N LYS A 480 -17.48 8.04 10.62
CA LYS A 480 -17.54 7.49 9.26
C LYS A 480 -17.09 8.57 8.29
N VAL A 481 -16.24 8.21 7.35
CA VAL A 481 -15.65 9.15 6.38
C VAL A 481 -15.89 8.60 4.98
N ASP A 482 -16.71 9.30 4.20
CA ASP A 482 -16.91 9.00 2.79
C ASP A 482 -16.07 9.96 1.95
N VAL A 483 -15.12 9.42 1.19
CA VAL A 483 -14.19 10.17 0.34
C VAL A 483 -14.58 10.00 -1.12
N ASP A 484 -15.04 11.06 -1.77
CA ASP A 484 -15.18 11.12 -3.22
C ASP A 484 -13.88 11.65 -3.83
N THR A 485 -13.07 10.72 -4.33
CA THR A 485 -11.76 11.01 -4.92
C THR A 485 -11.85 11.71 -6.28
N SER A 486 -12.98 11.59 -6.97
CA SER A 486 -13.23 12.24 -8.26
C SER A 486 -13.58 13.72 -8.08
N LYS A 487 -14.42 14.01 -7.07
CA LYS A 487 -14.80 15.39 -6.72
C LYS A 487 -13.81 16.05 -5.76
N LYS A 488 -12.80 15.31 -5.27
CA LYS A 488 -11.87 15.74 -4.22
C LYS A 488 -12.61 16.32 -3.02
N THR A 489 -13.58 15.56 -2.51
CA THR A 489 -14.36 15.94 -1.32
C THR A 489 -14.48 14.77 -0.36
N ALA A 490 -14.62 15.06 0.94
CA ALA A 490 -14.96 14.07 1.94
C ALA A 490 -16.12 14.54 2.80
N LYS A 491 -16.98 13.60 3.21
CA LYS A 491 -18.04 13.81 4.18
C LYS A 491 -17.67 13.07 5.46
N VAL A 492 -17.66 13.78 6.58
CA VAL A 492 -17.36 13.21 7.89
C VAL A 492 -18.65 13.14 8.68
N TYR A 493 -18.96 11.94 9.18
CA TYR A 493 -20.13 11.65 9.97
C TYR A 493 -19.71 11.20 11.37
N LYS A 494 -20.53 11.53 12.36
CA LYS A 494 -20.36 11.22 13.77
C LYS A 494 -21.42 10.21 14.22
N GLY A 495 -20.99 9.05 14.68
CA GLY A 495 -21.85 8.04 15.31
C GLY A 495 -21.63 8.01 16.82
N VAL A 496 -22.71 8.01 17.58
CA VAL A 496 -22.71 7.85 19.04
C VAL A 496 -23.68 6.74 19.44
N ASN A 497 -23.43 6.09 20.58
CA ASN A 497 -24.27 5.00 21.11
C ASN A 497 -24.52 3.89 20.07
N ASN A 498 -23.51 3.58 19.24
CA ASN A 498 -23.58 2.61 18.16
C ASN A 498 -24.74 2.82 17.18
N THR A 499 -25.15 4.07 16.94
CA THR A 499 -26.14 4.38 15.91
C THR A 499 -25.69 3.89 14.53
N ALA A 500 -26.61 3.28 13.78
CA ALA A 500 -26.42 2.88 12.39
C ALA A 500 -26.53 4.06 11.40
N THR A 501 -27.04 5.20 11.86
CA THR A 501 -27.26 6.41 11.03
C THR A 501 -26.50 7.58 11.65
N PRO A 502 -25.20 7.71 11.39
CA PRO A 502 -24.37 8.76 11.95
C PRO A 502 -24.73 10.12 11.35
N GLU A 503 -24.55 11.17 12.14
CA GLU A 503 -24.86 12.55 11.79
C GLU A 503 -23.75 13.13 10.90
N LEU A 504 -24.08 13.73 9.75
CA LEU A 504 -23.09 14.47 8.94
C LEU A 504 -22.66 15.72 9.72
N ILE A 505 -21.37 15.83 10.04
CA ILE A 505 -20.82 16.97 10.79
C ILE A 505 -19.98 17.92 9.94
N GLU A 506 -19.45 17.46 8.81
CA GLU A 506 -18.60 18.28 7.95
C GLU A 506 -18.53 17.73 6.52
N THR A 507 -18.45 18.63 5.54
CA THR A 507 -17.97 18.32 4.19
C THR A 507 -16.67 19.08 3.94
N ILE A 508 -15.61 18.35 3.59
CA ILE A 508 -14.24 18.83 3.49
C ILE A 508 -13.83 18.81 2.01
N SER A 509 -13.20 19.89 1.54
CA SER A 509 -12.52 19.92 0.25
C SER A 509 -11.11 19.34 0.38
N LEU A 510 -10.72 18.49 -0.58
CA LEU A 510 -9.47 17.72 -0.60
C LEU A 510 -8.57 18.14 -1.76
N GLU A 511 -8.55 19.44 -2.07
CA GLU A 511 -7.66 19.96 -3.11
C GLU A 511 -6.20 19.61 -2.82
N PRO A 512 -5.40 19.29 -3.85
CA PRO A 512 -3.98 19.05 -3.67
C PRO A 512 -3.27 20.31 -3.16
N PRO A 513 -2.07 20.18 -2.57
CA PRO A 513 -1.27 21.32 -2.14
C PRO A 513 -0.94 22.23 -3.34
N LYS A 514 -0.95 23.54 -3.10
CA LYS A 514 -0.69 24.55 -4.15
C LYS A 514 0.81 24.63 -4.45
N GLY A 515 1.16 24.62 -5.73
CA GLY A 515 2.54 24.77 -6.20
C GLY A 515 3.32 23.46 -6.29
N ASN A 516 4.58 23.57 -6.71
CA ASN A 516 5.48 22.42 -6.79
C ASN A 516 6.12 22.16 -5.43
N ILE A 517 5.96 20.94 -4.92
CA ILE A 517 6.64 20.50 -3.70
C ILE A 517 8.03 19.97 -4.03
N THR A 518 9.04 20.48 -3.34
CA THR A 518 10.41 19.97 -3.42
C THR A 518 10.46 18.51 -2.94
N PRO A 519 11.05 17.58 -3.72
CA PRO A 519 11.21 16.19 -3.28
C PRO A 519 11.97 16.11 -1.95
N PRO A 520 11.50 15.29 -0.98
CA PRO A 520 12.26 15.03 0.22
C PRO A 520 13.55 14.25 -0.10
N PRO A 521 14.55 14.29 0.80
CA PRO A 521 15.71 13.43 0.68
C PRO A 521 15.30 11.95 0.53
N PRO A 522 15.97 11.19 -0.34
CA PRO A 522 15.72 9.76 -0.47
C PRO A 522 15.91 9.07 0.89
N GLY A 523 15.08 8.06 1.14
CA GLY A 523 15.20 7.24 2.33
C GLY A 523 16.47 6.38 2.31
N PRO A 524 16.85 5.81 3.45
CA PRO A 524 17.87 4.76 3.47
C PRO A 524 17.47 3.60 2.57
N VAL A 525 18.47 2.91 2.00
CA VAL A 525 18.26 1.66 1.27
C VAL A 525 18.65 0.50 2.17
N TYR A 526 17.72 -0.43 2.34
CA TYR A 526 17.88 -1.60 3.18
C TYR A 526 18.24 -2.84 2.36
N LEU A 527 19.35 -3.49 2.74
CA LEU A 527 19.80 -4.71 2.09
C LEU A 527 19.88 -5.84 3.12
N ARG A 528 19.30 -7.00 2.81
CA ARG A 528 19.42 -8.21 3.64
C ARG A 528 20.00 -9.37 2.84
N VAL A 529 20.89 -10.14 3.44
CA VAL A 529 21.31 -11.45 2.93
C VAL A 529 21.03 -12.50 4.00
N LYS A 530 20.13 -13.44 3.68
CA LYS A 530 19.87 -14.65 4.48
C LYS A 530 20.71 -15.80 3.94
N THR A 531 21.33 -16.57 4.82
CA THR A 531 22.05 -17.78 4.43
C THR A 531 21.37 -19.02 5.00
N SER A 532 21.14 -20.00 4.12
CA SER A 532 20.58 -21.32 4.42
C SER A 532 21.49 -22.44 3.91
N GLY A 533 22.71 -22.10 3.49
CA GLY A 533 23.68 -23.07 2.96
C GLY A 533 24.49 -23.73 4.06
N GLY A 534 24.94 -24.97 3.82
CA GLY A 534 25.82 -25.72 4.73
C GLY A 534 27.27 -25.23 4.70
N TYR A 535 27.49 -23.91 4.80
CA TYR A 535 28.79 -23.26 4.73
C TYR A 535 28.82 -21.98 5.57
N GLU A 536 30.02 -21.45 5.80
CA GLU A 536 30.22 -20.13 6.40
C GLU A 536 30.21 -19.06 5.32
N ALA A 537 29.28 -18.10 5.39
CA ALA A 537 29.16 -17.02 4.43
C ALA A 537 29.74 -15.70 4.96
N PHE A 538 30.25 -14.88 4.06
CA PHE A 538 30.71 -13.52 4.31
C PHE A 538 30.09 -12.60 3.26
N VAL A 539 29.48 -11.53 3.72
CA VAL A 539 28.85 -10.53 2.87
C VAL A 539 29.64 -9.23 2.99
N SER A 540 29.85 -8.58 1.86
CA SER A 540 30.51 -7.29 1.76
C SER A 540 29.63 -6.35 0.93
N LEU A 541 29.34 -5.19 1.50
CA LEU A 541 28.70 -4.08 0.79
C LEU A 541 29.73 -3.01 0.49
N VAL A 542 29.74 -2.51 -0.74
CA VAL A 542 30.45 -1.29 -1.13
C VAL A 542 29.47 -0.28 -1.69
N TYR A 543 29.49 0.92 -1.13
CA TYR A 543 28.68 2.03 -1.59
C TYR A 543 29.46 3.35 -1.51
N ARG A 544 29.02 4.34 -2.27
CA ARG A 544 29.53 5.70 -2.24
C ARG A 544 28.49 6.60 -1.63
N THR A 545 28.84 7.32 -0.57
CA THR A 545 27.98 8.31 0.08
C THR A 545 27.72 9.49 -0.85
N LYS A 546 26.72 10.31 -0.51
CA LYS A 546 26.34 11.50 -1.30
C LYS A 546 27.50 12.50 -1.49
N ASP A 547 28.40 12.61 -0.53
CA ASP A 547 29.63 13.42 -0.57
C ASP A 547 30.80 12.74 -1.33
N GLY A 548 30.56 11.57 -1.93
CA GLY A 548 31.53 10.90 -2.81
C GLY A 548 32.48 9.94 -2.10
N GLN A 549 32.40 9.78 -0.78
CA GLN A 549 33.25 8.84 -0.04
C GLN A 549 32.80 7.39 -0.26
N GLN A 550 33.74 6.53 -0.64
CA GLN A 550 33.47 5.10 -0.71
C GLN A 550 33.55 4.48 0.69
N LYS A 551 32.56 3.66 1.04
CA LYS A 551 32.50 2.88 2.28
C LYS A 551 32.40 1.40 1.93
N LYS A 552 33.12 0.57 2.70
CA LYS A 552 33.02 -0.90 2.64
C LYS A 552 32.61 -1.42 4.02
N ILE A 553 31.56 -2.21 4.08
CA ILE A 553 31.05 -2.82 5.32
C ILE A 553 31.00 -4.34 5.13
N ASN A 554 31.52 -5.11 6.08
CA ASN A 554 31.55 -6.57 6.04
C ASN A 554 30.69 -7.15 7.16
N SER A 555 30.03 -8.29 6.89
CA SER A 555 29.09 -8.93 7.82
C SER A 555 29.71 -9.72 8.96
N GLY A 556 31.03 -9.94 8.94
CA GLY A 556 31.61 -11.06 9.68
C GLY A 556 31.08 -12.41 9.17
N LYS A 557 31.28 -13.45 9.98
CA LYS A 557 30.87 -14.83 9.64
C LYS A 557 29.36 -15.01 9.83
N LEU A 558 28.68 -15.48 8.79
CA LEU A 558 27.27 -15.82 8.78
C LEU A 558 27.10 -17.34 8.67
N LEU A 559 26.37 -17.92 9.62
CA LEU A 559 26.02 -19.34 9.67
C LEU A 559 24.64 -19.59 9.08
N ALA A 560 24.38 -20.83 8.65
CA ALA A 560 23.07 -21.27 8.19
C ALA A 560 21.95 -20.87 9.16
N GLY A 561 20.87 -20.29 8.62
CA GLY A 561 19.74 -19.74 9.37
C GLY A 561 19.85 -18.24 9.65
N ASN A 562 21.03 -17.63 9.55
CA ASN A 562 21.24 -16.23 9.93
C ASN A 562 21.09 -15.25 8.76
N SER A 563 20.83 -13.99 9.10
CA SER A 563 20.82 -12.87 8.17
C SER A 563 21.87 -11.82 8.53
N TRP A 564 22.34 -11.09 7.53
CA TRP A 564 23.06 -9.84 7.71
C TRP A 564 22.41 -8.73 6.93
N GLU A 565 22.48 -7.52 7.49
CA GLU A 565 21.78 -6.38 6.98
C GLU A 565 22.66 -5.14 6.88
N TYR A 566 22.38 -4.34 5.87
CA TYR A 566 22.98 -3.04 5.68
C TYR A 566 21.90 -2.00 5.58
N ASN A 567 22.07 -0.93 6.35
CA ASN A 567 21.33 0.31 6.17
C ASN A 567 22.25 1.29 5.45
N VAL A 568 21.94 1.56 4.18
CA VAL A 568 22.71 2.46 3.34
C VAL A 568 22.09 3.85 3.42
N PRO A 569 22.84 4.91 3.81
CA PRO A 569 22.29 6.25 3.88
C PRO A 569 21.65 6.70 2.57
N GLY A 570 20.50 7.36 2.67
CA GLY A 570 19.77 7.84 1.50
C GLY A 570 20.61 8.73 0.58
N GLY A 571 20.47 8.52 -0.72
CA GLY A 571 21.22 9.26 -1.75
C GLY A 571 22.63 8.73 -1.99
N SER A 572 23.01 7.64 -1.32
CA SER A 572 24.22 6.90 -1.65
C SER A 572 24.04 6.08 -2.95
N THR A 573 25.14 5.82 -3.64
CA THR A 573 25.17 4.89 -4.79
C THR A 573 25.77 3.56 -4.35
N ILE A 574 24.98 2.49 -4.37
CA ILE A 574 25.48 1.14 -4.08
C ILE A 574 26.28 0.66 -5.30
N GLU A 575 27.58 0.45 -5.11
CA GLU A 575 28.45 -0.04 -6.16
C GLU A 575 28.21 -1.55 -6.36
N TYR A 576 28.27 -2.32 -5.26
CA TYR A 576 27.93 -3.73 -5.27
C TYR A 576 27.69 -4.32 -3.87
N LEU A 577 26.89 -5.39 -3.84
CA LEU A 577 26.77 -6.34 -2.73
C LEU A 577 27.36 -7.68 -3.19
N GLU A 578 28.30 -8.23 -2.43
CA GLU A 578 28.94 -9.51 -2.74
C GLU A 578 28.81 -10.47 -1.56
N ALA A 579 28.44 -11.72 -1.85
CA ALA A 579 28.48 -12.82 -0.88
C ALA A 579 29.50 -13.88 -1.32
N ARG A 580 30.30 -14.34 -0.38
CA ARG A 580 31.32 -15.39 -0.54
C ARG A 580 31.14 -16.45 0.53
N ASN A 581 31.59 -17.68 0.28
CA ASN A 581 31.71 -18.72 1.31
C ASN A 581 33.15 -19.17 1.50
N ASN A 582 33.46 -19.71 2.67
CA ASN A 582 34.72 -20.42 2.89
C ASN A 582 34.63 -21.82 2.28
N THR A 583 35.63 -22.21 1.48
CA THR A 583 35.63 -23.53 0.84
C THR A 583 36.30 -24.63 1.66
N GLY A 584 37.23 -24.24 2.54
CA GLY A 584 38.17 -25.15 3.19
C GLY A 584 39.27 -25.67 2.25
N LEU A 585 39.29 -25.26 0.97
CA LEU A 585 40.30 -25.65 -0.01
C LEU A 585 41.50 -24.69 0.05
N VAL A 586 42.72 -25.24 0.06
CA VAL A 586 43.96 -24.45 0.08
C VAL A 586 44.08 -23.55 -1.16
N TRP A 587 43.64 -24.03 -2.31
CA TRP A 587 43.78 -23.32 -3.61
C TRP A 587 42.63 -22.36 -3.92
N GLU A 588 41.51 -22.42 -3.21
CA GLU A 588 40.40 -21.48 -3.37
C GLU A 588 39.75 -21.19 -2.01
N PRO A 589 40.44 -20.56 -1.04
CA PRO A 589 39.95 -20.47 0.33
C PRO A 589 38.55 -19.83 0.47
N GLN A 590 38.20 -18.94 -0.46
CA GLN A 590 36.87 -18.37 -0.59
C GLN A 590 36.35 -18.41 -2.02
N ARG A 591 35.09 -18.78 -2.17
CA ARG A 591 34.39 -18.79 -3.46
C ARG A 591 33.23 -17.80 -3.46
N ARG A 592 33.02 -17.10 -4.57
CA ARG A 592 31.91 -16.16 -4.75
C ARG A 592 30.61 -16.93 -4.94
N ILE A 593 29.60 -16.60 -4.13
CA ILE A 593 28.21 -17.06 -4.32
C ILE A 593 27.53 -16.13 -5.32
N PHE A 594 27.56 -14.82 -5.07
CA PHE A 594 26.99 -13.82 -5.96
C PHE A 594 27.67 -12.47 -5.84
N ARG A 595 27.47 -11.63 -6.86
CA ARG A 595 27.73 -10.19 -6.81
C ARG A 595 26.65 -9.47 -7.59
N VAL A 596 25.95 -8.56 -6.92
CA VAL A 596 24.88 -7.74 -7.52
C VAL A 596 25.32 -6.29 -7.49
N ASN A 597 25.24 -5.63 -8.64
CA ASN A 597 25.54 -4.19 -8.80
C ASN A 597 24.22 -3.43 -9.03
N ASN A 598 24.27 -2.09 -9.08
CA ASN A 598 23.12 -1.23 -9.44
C ASN A 598 21.89 -1.42 -8.56
N ILE A 599 22.08 -1.74 -7.27
CA ILE A 599 20.97 -1.80 -6.32
C ILE A 599 20.53 -0.37 -6.00
N ARG A 600 19.26 -0.05 -6.25
CA ARG A 600 18.71 1.32 -6.11
C ARG A 600 17.58 1.44 -5.08
N SER A 601 17.10 0.31 -4.59
CA SER A 601 16.00 0.18 -3.65
C SER A 601 16.27 -0.98 -2.71
N ASP A 602 15.40 -1.17 -1.73
CA ASP A 602 15.50 -2.28 -0.81
C ASP A 602 15.57 -3.61 -1.57
N ALA A 603 16.50 -4.47 -1.14
CA ALA A 603 16.76 -5.73 -1.81
C ALA A 603 17.20 -6.80 -0.82
N CYS A 604 16.55 -7.96 -0.90
CA CYS A 604 16.83 -9.08 -0.03
C CYS A 604 17.25 -10.29 -0.85
N PHE A 605 18.23 -11.03 -0.35
CA PHE A 605 18.83 -12.18 -1.03
C PHE A 605 18.84 -13.39 -0.11
N SER A 606 18.54 -14.55 -0.66
CA SER A 606 18.69 -15.83 0.03
C SER A 606 19.78 -16.65 -0.67
N THR A 607 20.64 -17.29 0.11
CA THR A 607 21.67 -18.21 -0.38
C THR A 607 21.47 -19.61 0.20
N TRP A 608 21.75 -20.65 -0.57
CA TRP A 608 21.64 -22.05 -0.13
C TRP A 608 22.63 -22.96 -0.85
N GLY A 609 22.59 -24.25 -0.52
CA GLY A 609 23.43 -25.28 -1.13
C GLY A 609 24.62 -25.64 -0.26
N THR A 610 25.65 -26.20 -0.90
CA THR A 610 26.88 -26.65 -0.22
C THR A 610 28.05 -25.76 -0.59
N THR A 611 29.15 -25.93 0.12
CA THR A 611 30.40 -25.20 -0.06
C THR A 611 30.86 -25.07 -1.52
N LEU A 612 30.74 -26.15 -2.31
CA LEU A 612 31.18 -26.18 -3.71
C LEU A 612 30.03 -26.04 -4.73
N ASN A 613 28.79 -26.01 -4.27
CA ASN A 613 27.60 -25.90 -5.09
C ASN A 613 26.58 -24.95 -4.43
N SER A 614 26.99 -23.69 -4.27
CA SER A 614 26.16 -22.64 -3.70
C SER A 614 25.24 -22.03 -4.75
N ALA A 615 24.02 -21.69 -4.36
CA ALA A 615 23.05 -20.99 -5.18
C ALA A 615 22.46 -19.79 -4.43
N TRP A 616 21.82 -18.89 -5.16
CA TRP A 616 21.19 -17.71 -4.59
C TRP A 616 20.00 -17.26 -5.43
N GLN A 617 19.10 -16.49 -4.81
CA GLN A 617 18.06 -15.74 -5.49
C GLN A 617 17.79 -14.44 -4.74
N GLN A 618 17.28 -13.45 -5.46
CA GLN A 618 16.62 -12.31 -4.84
C GLN A 618 15.26 -12.78 -4.29
N VAL A 619 14.93 -12.36 -3.07
CA VAL A 619 13.69 -12.71 -2.36
C VAL A 619 13.00 -11.45 -1.87
N SER A 620 11.74 -11.58 -1.47
CA SER A 620 11.03 -10.55 -0.72
C SER A 620 11.79 -10.18 0.56
N CYS A 621 11.80 -8.89 0.91
CA CYS A 621 12.27 -8.41 2.21
C CYS A 621 11.27 -8.63 3.35
N ARG A 622 10.01 -8.84 2.99
CA ARG A 622 8.92 -9.28 3.88
C ARG A 622 9.00 -10.78 4.08
#